data_AF-A0A8B5XGJ7-F1
#
_entry.id   AF-A0A8B5XGJ7-F1
#
_cell.length_a   1.000
_cell.length_b   1.000
_cell.length_c   1.000
_cell.angle_alpha   90.00
_cell.angle_beta   90.00
_cell.angle_gamma   90.00
#
_symmetry.space_group_name_H-M   'P 1'
#
loop_
_entity.id
_entity.type
_entity.pdbx_description
1 polymer ?
#
loop_
_entity_poly.entity_id
_entity_poly.type
_entity_poly.pdbx_seq_one_letter_code
_entity_poly.pdbx_strand_id
1 'polypeptide(L)' 'MLSHSETFVNEVHQHLCSKGLFGDVAHWCEMRHDCVWVVTCPDCGETFALEEEEYDLLIRRSHDAGESCGVTPLLD' A
#
# COMPACT_ATOMS: atom_id res chain seq x y z
N MET A 1 -2.22 21.72 1.51
CA MET A 1 -2.76 20.98 0.36
C MET A 1 -2.08 19.63 0.40
N LEU A 2 -2.82 18.54 0.61
CA LEU A 2 -2.24 17.20 0.52
C LEU A 2 -1.95 16.92 -0.96
N SER A 3 -0.83 16.26 -1.24
CA SER A 3 -0.51 15.77 -2.58
C SER A 3 -1.50 14.68 -3.01
N HIS A 4 -1.56 14.40 -4.33
CA HIS A 4 -2.42 13.34 -4.88
C HIS A 4 -2.06 11.98 -4.26
N SER A 5 -0.76 11.69 -4.18
CA SER A 5 -0.16 10.51 -3.57
C SER A 5 -0.57 10.33 -2.10
N GLU A 6 -0.53 11.40 -1.29
CA GLU A 6 -0.96 11.31 0.12
C GLU A 6 -2.46 10.98 0.27
N THR A 7 -3.30 11.48 -0.64
CA THR A 7 -4.73 11.20 -0.60
C THR A 7 -5.00 9.73 -0.94
N PHE A 8 -4.37 9.23 -2.01
CA PHE A 8 -4.51 7.84 -2.43
C PHE A 8 -3.96 6.86 -1.37
N VAL A 9 -2.77 7.13 -0.82
CA VAL A 9 -2.19 6.31 0.27
C VAL A 9 -3.11 6.26 1.49
N ASN A 10 -3.77 7.37 1.84
CA ASN A 10 -4.74 7.38 2.93
C ASN A 10 -5.97 6.52 2.64
N GLU A 11 -6.46 6.50 1.40
CA GLU A 11 -7.60 5.66 0.99
C GLU A 11 -7.24 4.18 1.10
N VAL A 12 -6.07 3.77 0.58
CA VAL A 12 -5.57 2.38 0.69
C VAL A 12 -5.41 1.98 2.16
N HIS A 13 -4.75 2.83 2.96
CA HIS A 13 -4.55 2.57 4.38
C HIS A 13 -5.87 2.46 5.14
N GLN A 14 -6.80 3.39 4.92
CA GLN A 14 -8.13 3.36 5.54
C GLN A 14 -8.93 2.12 5.13
N HIS A 15 -8.83 1.67 3.87
CA HIS A 15 -9.48 0.45 3.41
C HIS A 15 -9.00 -0.77 4.22
N LEU A 16 -7.68 -0.94 4.35
CA LEU A 16 -7.08 -2.05 5.08
C LEU A 16 -7.38 -1.97 6.58
N CYS A 17 -7.29 -0.77 7.16
CA CYS A 17 -7.54 -0.54 8.57
C CYS A 17 -9.01 -0.60 8.98
N SER A 18 -9.94 -0.28 8.08
CA SER A 18 -11.38 -0.53 8.29
C SER A 18 -11.67 -2.02 8.50
N LYS A 19 -10.77 -2.90 8.07
CA LYS A 19 -10.88 -4.36 8.21
C LYS A 19 -9.91 -4.93 9.25
N GLY A 20 -8.98 -4.14 9.76
CA GLY A 20 -7.94 -4.60 10.69
C GLY A 20 -6.98 -5.62 10.07
N LEU A 21 -6.67 -5.49 8.78
CA LEU A 21 -5.88 -6.46 8.03
C LEU A 21 -4.61 -5.83 7.44
N PHE A 22 -3.65 -6.70 7.13
CA PHE A 22 -2.49 -6.36 6.33
C PHE A 22 -2.74 -6.78 4.87
N GLY A 23 -2.49 -5.86 3.94
CA GLY A 23 -2.58 -6.14 2.51
C GLY A 23 -1.39 -6.97 2.02
N ASP A 24 -1.64 -7.88 1.08
CA ASP A 24 -0.60 -8.64 0.39
C ASP A 24 0.10 -7.73 -0.62
N VAL A 25 1.43 -7.64 -0.53
CA VAL A 25 2.24 -6.77 -1.39
C VAL A 25 2.95 -7.61 -2.46
N ALA A 26 2.87 -7.17 -3.71
CA ALA A 26 3.63 -7.72 -4.82
C ALA A 26 4.32 -6.60 -5.61
N HIS A 27 5.53 -6.85 -6.11
CA HIS A 27 6.24 -5.92 -6.98
C HIS A 27 6.12 -6.39 -8.43
N TRP A 28 5.49 -5.58 -9.29
CA TRP A 28 5.25 -5.89 -10.69
C TRP A 28 6.03 -4.93 -11.59
N CYS A 29 7.02 -5.46 -12.29
CA CYS A 29 7.79 -4.72 -13.28
C CYS A 29 7.45 -5.24 -14.68
N GLU A 30 6.73 -4.45 -15.48
CA GLU A 30 6.60 -4.76 -16.90
C GLU A 30 7.90 -4.41 -17.65
N MET A 31 8.20 -5.14 -18.74
CA MET A 31 9.47 -5.05 -19.51
C MET A 31 9.84 -3.65 -20.04
N ARG A 32 9.00 -2.62 -19.83
CA ARG A 32 9.17 -1.25 -20.31
C ARG A 32 9.55 -0.23 -19.22
N HIS A 33 10.16 -0.67 -18.11
CA HIS A 33 10.62 0.18 -16.99
C HIS A 33 9.50 0.81 -16.13
N ASP A 34 8.28 0.28 -16.20
CA ASP A 34 7.18 0.71 -15.33
C ASP A 34 7.03 -0.37 -14.25
N CYS A 35 7.69 -0.13 -13.12
CA CYS A 35 7.61 -0.97 -11.93
C CYS A 35 6.62 -0.35 -10.96
N VAL A 36 5.62 -1.13 -10.57
CA VAL A 36 4.59 -0.73 -9.62
C VAL A 36 4.48 -1.73 -8.49
N TRP A 37 4.10 -1.23 -7.33
CA TRP A 37 3.77 -2.02 -6.16
C TRP A 37 2.28 -2.29 -6.16
N VAL A 38 1.88 -3.55 -6.10
CA VAL A 38 0.48 -3.95 -6.04
C VAL A 38 0.16 -4.40 -4.62
N VAL A 39 -0.80 -3.73 -3.99
CA VAL A 39 -1.34 -4.12 -2.68
C VAL A 39 -2.70 -4.74 -2.88
N THR A 40 -2.90 -5.96 -2.40
CA THR A 40 -4.16 -6.69 -2.50
C THR A 40 -4.80 -6.82 -1.12
N CYS A 41 -6.06 -6.45 -0.98
CA CYS A 41 -6.80 -6.70 0.25
C CYS A 41 -7.21 -8.19 0.34
N PRO A 42 -6.78 -8.94 1.36
CA PRO A 42 -7.07 -10.38 1.46
C PRO A 42 -8.55 -10.70 1.75
N ASP A 43 -9.35 -9.72 2.18
CA ASP A 43 -10.76 -9.90 2.51
C ASP A 43 -11.68 -9.75 1.28
N CYS A 44 -11.48 -8.72 0.46
CA CYS A 44 -12.33 -8.44 -0.71
C CYS A 44 -11.65 -8.71 -2.06
N GLY A 45 -10.33 -8.92 -2.08
CA GLY A 45 -9.55 -9.11 -3.30
C GLY A 45 -9.31 -7.83 -4.10
N GLU A 46 -9.63 -6.65 -3.55
CA GLU A 46 -9.40 -5.37 -4.21
C GLU A 46 -7.89 -5.08 -4.30
N THR A 47 -7.43 -4.65 -5.47
CA THR A 47 -6.02 -4.43 -5.80
C THR A 47 -5.76 -2.95 -6.04
N PHE A 48 -4.72 -2.43 -5.42
CA PHE A 48 -4.25 -1.05 -5.57
C PHE A 48 -2.86 -1.08 -6.18
N ALA A 49 -2.65 -0.38 -7.30
CA ALA A 49 -1.33 -0.18 -7.87
C ALA A 49 -0.77 1.15 -7.33
N LEU A 50 0.43 1.09 -6.78
CA LEU A 50 1.15 2.18 -6.16
C LEU A 50 2.49 2.38 -6.87
N GLU A 51 2.87 3.62 -7.08
CA GLU A 51 4.23 3.98 -7.46
C GLU A 51 5.17 3.81 -6.25
N GLU A 52 6.48 3.83 -6.50
CA GLU A 52 7.50 3.66 -5.44
C GLU A 52 7.29 4.65 -4.29
N GLU A 53 7.06 5.93 -4.60
CA GLU A 53 6.85 6.99 -3.59
C GLU A 53 5.59 6.76 -2.76
N GLU A 54 4.51 6.27 -3.38
CA GLU A 54 3.24 5.98 -2.71
C GLU A 54 3.36 4.77 -1.78
N TYR A 55 4.05 3.73 -2.23
CA TYR A 55 4.32 2.55 -1.43
C TYR A 55 5.19 2.87 -0.21
N ASP A 56 6.25 3.68 -0.38
CA ASP A 56 7.11 4.11 0.73
C ASP A 56 6.31 4.89 1.79
N LEU A 57 5.41 5.78 1.34
CA LEU A 57 4.49 6.51 2.22
C LEU A 57 3.52 5.57 2.95
N LEU A 58 2.98 4.57 2.24
CA LEU A 58 2.07 3.59 2.82
C LEU A 58 2.76 2.73 3.89
N ILE A 59 4.00 2.29 3.65
CA ILE A 59 4.81 1.56 4.65
C ILE A 59 5.00 2.42 5.88
N ARG A 60 5.46 3.67 5.71
CA ARG A 60 5.71 4.58 6.84
C ARG A 60 4.46 4.79 7.68
N ARG A 61 3.30 4.92 7.03
CA ARG A 61 2.00 5.08 7.71
C ARG A 61 1.58 3.80 8.45
N SER A 62 1.77 2.64 7.82
CA SER A 62 1.42 1.33 8.40
C SER A 62 2.33 0.94 9.57
N HIS A 63 3.55 1.49 9.62
CA HIS A 63 4.53 1.27 10.68
C HIS A 63 4.58 2.41 11.72
N ASP A 64 3.72 3.42 11.60
CA ASP A 64 3.57 4.42 12.65
C ASP A 64 3.05 3.75 13.94
N ALA A 65 3.52 4.23 15.09
CA ALA A 65 3.50 3.45 16.32
C ALA A 65 2.09 3.00 16.76
N GLY A 66 1.81 1.69 16.63
CA GLY A 66 0.64 1.03 17.21
C GLY A 66 -0.43 0.55 16.24
N GLU A 67 -0.26 0.74 14.93
CA GLU A 67 -1.24 0.29 13.94
C GLU A 67 -1.23 -1.25 13.79
N SER A 68 -2.41 -1.87 13.77
CA SER A 68 -2.62 -3.32 13.60
C SER A 68 -3.09 -3.69 12.19
N CYS A 69 -2.80 -2.83 11.21
CA CYS A 69 -3.31 -2.88 9.85
C CYS A 69 -2.39 -2.09 8.91
N GLY A 70 -2.57 -2.25 7.59
CA GLY A 70 -1.78 -1.56 6.58
C GLY A 70 -1.00 -2.54 5.70
N VAL A 71 0.28 -2.29 5.45
CA VAL A 71 1.15 -3.20 4.68
C VAL A 71 2.43 -3.51 5.43
N THR A 72 2.98 -4.69 5.19
CA THR A 72 4.33 -5.04 5.64
C THR A 72 5.32 -4.79 4.50
N PRO A 73 6.48 -4.16 4.74
CA PRO A 73 7.49 -3.99 3.71
C PRO A 73 7.94 -5.36 3.21
N LEU A 74 7.94 -5.53 1.90
CA LEU A 74 8.53 -6.70 1.25
C LEU A 74 10.03 -6.71 1.56
N LEU A 75 10.45 -7.60 2.48
CA LEU A 75 11.85 -7.92 2.71
C LEU A 75 12.26 -8.92 1.64
N ASP A 76 13.07 -8.48 0.67
CA ASP A 76 13.75 -9.36 -0.28
C ASP A 76 14.76 -10.27 0.46
#